data_AF-A0A852K305-F1
#
_entry.id   AF-A0A852K305-F1
#
_cell.length_a   1.000
_cell.length_b   1.000
_cell.length_c   1.000
_cell.angle_alpha   90.00
_cell.angle_beta   90.00
_cell.angle_gamma   90.00
#
_symmetry.space_group_name_H-M   'P 1'
#
loop_
_entity.id
_entity.type
_entity.pdbx_description
1 polymer ?
#
loop_
_entity_poly.entity_id
_entity_poly.type
_entity_poly.pdbx_seq_one_letter_code
_entity_poly.pdbx_strand_id
1 'polypeptide(L)'
;LSIYSRTVEPLEYYRRFLKENCRPDGRELGEFRTTTVNIGKCLCSITTADGSALVKLGNTTVICGVKAELAAPAVDSANKGYIVPNVELPSLCAERFRSGPPGEEAQAASQFIADVIENSQMIVKEDLCIANGKLAWVLYCDIICLDYDGNLLDASVFALLAALKNVHLPLVTINEETGLSEVNLKQKNPLIIRKHPVATSFAVFDE
;
A
#
# COMPACT_ATOMS: atom_id res chain seq x y z
N LEU A 1 10.18 10.07 -35.30
CA LEU A 1 11.47 9.38 -35.07
C LEU A 1 11.61 8.89 -33.63
N SER A 2 11.52 9.75 -32.60
CA SER A 2 11.64 9.35 -31.18
C SER A 2 10.71 8.20 -30.73
N ILE A 3 9.42 8.23 -31.10
CA ILE A 3 8.44 7.20 -30.69
C ILE A 3 8.69 5.85 -31.38
N TYR A 4 9.13 5.88 -32.65
CA TYR A 4 9.40 4.66 -33.42
C TYR A 4 10.63 3.91 -32.87
N SER A 5 11.69 4.61 -32.48
CA SER A 5 12.88 3.99 -31.87
C SER A 5 12.59 3.38 -30.50
N ARG A 6 11.65 3.93 -29.73
CA ARG A 6 11.24 3.38 -28.42
C ARG A 6 10.57 2.01 -28.54
N THR A 7 9.85 1.75 -29.64
CA THR A 7 9.10 0.50 -29.83
C THR A 7 9.88 -0.55 -30.61
N VAL A 8 10.71 -0.13 -31.58
CA VAL A 8 11.45 -1.04 -32.46
C VAL A 8 12.78 -1.49 -31.83
N GLU A 9 13.47 -0.58 -31.12
CA GLU A 9 14.76 -0.90 -30.48
C GLU A 9 14.91 -0.18 -29.12
N PRO A 10 14.16 -0.60 -28.10
CA PRO A 10 14.11 0.09 -26.82
C PRO A 10 15.49 0.14 -26.13
N LEU A 11 16.27 -0.94 -26.20
CA LEU A 11 17.54 -1.05 -25.46
C LEU A 11 18.57 -0.02 -25.92
N GLU A 12 18.80 0.12 -27.23
CA GLU A 12 19.72 1.14 -27.76
C GLU A 12 19.23 2.56 -27.49
N TYR A 13 17.91 2.78 -27.59
CA TYR A 13 17.31 4.06 -27.26
C TYR A 13 17.65 4.45 -25.82
N TYR A 14 17.36 3.61 -24.83
CA TYR A 14 17.65 3.90 -23.43
C TYR A 14 19.16 4.01 -23.15
N ARG A 15 20.01 3.18 -23.79
CA ARG A 15 21.47 3.27 -23.66
C ARG A 15 22.03 4.62 -24.11
N ARG A 16 21.47 5.23 -25.16
CA ARG A 16 21.91 6.56 -25.61
C ARG A 16 21.65 7.62 -24.55
N PHE A 17 20.46 7.61 -23.95
CA PHE A 17 20.09 8.54 -22.87
C PHE A 17 20.94 8.31 -21.61
N LEU A 18 21.22 7.05 -21.26
CA LEU A 18 22.11 6.70 -20.14
C LEU A 18 23.54 7.23 -20.35
N LYS A 19 24.08 7.18 -21.57
CA LYS A 19 25.40 7.78 -21.90
C LYS A 19 25.41 9.31 -21.71
N GLU A 20 24.29 9.95 -21.96
CA GLU A 20 24.11 11.39 -21.78
C GLU A 20 23.69 11.76 -20.33
N ASN A 21 23.68 10.79 -19.40
CA ASN A 21 23.24 10.92 -18.01
C ASN A 21 21.84 11.54 -17.84
N CYS A 22 20.99 11.42 -18.85
CA CYS A 22 19.64 11.96 -18.86
C CYS A 22 18.62 10.84 -19.05
N ARG A 23 17.42 10.98 -18.47
CA ARG A 23 16.32 10.06 -18.76
C ARG A 23 15.57 10.55 -20.00
N PRO A 24 14.85 9.68 -20.74
CA PRO A 24 14.05 10.10 -21.90
C PRO A 24 12.94 11.12 -21.59
N ASP A 25 12.62 11.28 -20.30
CA ASP A 25 11.66 12.21 -19.73
C ASP A 25 12.29 13.60 -19.43
N GLY A 26 13.59 13.77 -19.70
CA GLY A 26 14.35 14.99 -19.39
C GLY A 26 14.86 15.10 -17.95
N ARG A 27 14.53 14.13 -17.09
CA ARG A 27 14.95 14.08 -15.67
C ARG A 27 16.37 13.57 -15.49
N GLU A 28 17.00 13.94 -14.38
CA GLU A 28 18.27 13.37 -13.96
C GLU A 28 18.13 11.91 -13.48
N LEU A 29 19.24 11.18 -13.41
CA LEU A 29 19.25 9.76 -13.01
C LEU A 29 18.73 9.53 -11.59
N GLY A 30 18.91 10.49 -10.68
CA GLY A 30 18.45 10.43 -9.28
C GLY A 30 17.10 11.08 -9.02
N GLU A 31 16.48 11.71 -10.03
CA GLU A 31 15.30 12.53 -9.81
C GLU A 31 14.00 11.69 -9.78
N PHE A 32 13.28 11.83 -8.67
CA PHE A 32 11.96 11.22 -8.49
C PHE A 32 10.93 11.88 -9.39
N ARG A 33 9.91 11.10 -9.80
CA ARG A 33 8.74 11.68 -10.47
C ARG A 33 7.97 12.56 -9.49
N THR A 34 7.25 13.56 -10.01
CA THR A 34 6.30 14.33 -9.22
C THR A 34 5.34 13.40 -8.49
N THR A 35 5.36 13.46 -7.16
CA THR A 35 4.53 12.62 -6.30
C THR A 35 3.42 13.49 -5.73
N THR A 36 2.16 13.17 -6.00
CA THR A 36 1.00 13.80 -5.39
C THR A 36 0.25 12.81 -4.53
N VAL A 37 -0.21 13.30 -3.39
CA VAL A 37 -0.77 12.46 -2.33
C VAL A 37 -2.07 13.12 -1.91
N ASN A 38 -3.16 12.43 -2.16
CA ASN A 38 -4.49 12.85 -1.74
C ASN A 38 -4.88 11.98 -0.54
N ILE A 39 -4.73 12.55 0.64
CA ILE A 39 -5.12 11.93 1.91
C ILE A 39 -6.49 12.50 2.27
N GLY A 40 -7.49 11.65 2.49
CA GLY A 40 -8.78 12.14 2.97
C GLY A 40 -9.87 11.09 3.02
N LYS A 41 -10.55 11.06 4.17
CA LYS A 41 -11.75 10.24 4.42
C LYS A 41 -12.92 10.53 3.47
N CYS A 42 -12.90 11.71 2.84
CA CYS A 42 -13.99 12.25 2.02
C CYS A 42 -13.69 12.29 0.52
N LEU A 43 -12.42 12.13 0.10
CA LEU A 43 -12.03 12.29 -1.32
C LEU A 43 -11.89 10.95 -2.06
N CYS A 44 -11.59 9.86 -1.34
CA CYS A 44 -11.76 8.51 -1.87
C CYS A 44 -13.15 8.06 -1.46
N SER A 45 -14.04 7.84 -2.43
CA SER A 45 -15.48 7.57 -2.32
C SER A 45 -15.88 6.28 -1.56
N ILE A 46 -15.12 5.88 -0.54
CA ILE A 46 -15.36 4.71 0.30
C ILE A 46 -15.72 5.22 1.69
N THR A 47 -16.98 5.61 1.87
CA THR A 47 -17.56 5.98 3.17
C THR A 47 -17.46 4.83 4.19
N THR A 48 -17.23 3.62 3.70
CA THR A 48 -17.13 2.37 4.48
C THR A 48 -15.71 2.08 5.00
N ALA A 49 -14.65 2.74 4.50
CA ALA A 49 -13.28 2.46 4.89
C ALA A 49 -12.83 3.33 6.08
N ASP A 50 -12.07 2.75 7.00
CA ASP A 50 -11.56 3.43 8.19
C ASP A 50 -10.38 4.37 7.89
N GLY A 51 -9.65 4.07 6.81
CA GLY A 51 -8.60 4.91 6.24
C GLY A 51 -8.46 4.70 4.74
N SER A 52 -8.08 5.75 4.02
CA SER A 52 -7.81 5.68 2.58
C SER A 52 -6.80 6.74 2.15
N ALA A 53 -6.07 6.44 1.07
CA ALA A 53 -5.17 7.37 0.41
C ALA A 53 -5.08 7.06 -1.09
N LEU A 54 -4.95 8.12 -1.89
CA LEU A 54 -4.67 8.06 -3.32
C LEU A 54 -3.31 8.69 -3.57
N VAL A 55 -2.40 7.94 -4.17
CA VAL A 55 -1.04 8.39 -4.51
C VAL A 55 -0.86 8.34 -6.01
N LYS A 56 -0.31 9.41 -6.57
CA LYS A 56 0.07 9.48 -7.96
C LYS A 56 1.54 9.83 -8.09
N LEU A 57 2.31 8.91 -8.66
CA LEU A 57 3.74 9.02 -8.90
C LEU A 57 3.97 9.16 -10.42
N GLY A 58 4.04 10.40 -10.91
CA GLY A 58 3.98 10.70 -12.35
C GLY A 58 2.65 10.25 -12.94
N ASN A 59 2.67 9.23 -13.82
CA ASN A 59 1.44 8.65 -14.37
C ASN A 59 0.93 7.46 -13.56
N THR A 60 1.78 6.84 -12.73
CA THR A 60 1.37 5.68 -11.93
C THR A 60 0.45 6.13 -10.81
N THR A 61 -0.76 5.58 -10.75
CA THR A 61 -1.78 5.98 -9.79
C THR A 61 -2.20 4.76 -8.99
N VAL A 62 -2.12 4.84 -7.66
CA VAL A 62 -2.43 3.75 -6.73
C VAL A 62 -3.36 4.27 -5.63
N ILE A 63 -4.38 3.49 -5.31
CA ILE A 63 -5.29 3.72 -4.19
C ILE A 63 -5.01 2.67 -3.14
N CYS A 64 -4.94 3.08 -1.87
CA CYS A 64 -4.98 2.16 -0.74
C CYS A 64 -6.21 2.44 0.12
N GLY A 65 -6.99 1.39 0.38
CA GLY A 65 -8.08 1.38 1.34
C GLY A 65 -7.73 0.49 2.52
N VAL A 66 -8.01 0.95 3.74
CA VAL A 66 -7.82 0.18 4.96
C VAL A 66 -9.18 -0.05 5.62
N LYS A 67 -9.51 -1.32 5.82
CA LYS A 67 -10.71 -1.77 6.52
C LYS A 67 -10.31 -2.48 7.80
N ALA A 68 -10.90 -2.10 8.92
CA ALA A 68 -10.65 -2.73 10.20
C ALA A 68 -11.79 -3.69 10.57
N GLU A 69 -11.46 -4.92 10.94
CA GLU A 69 -12.40 -5.91 11.44
C GLU A 69 -11.94 -6.47 12.79
N LEU A 70 -12.90 -6.92 13.59
CA LEU A 70 -12.63 -7.56 14.88
C LEU A 70 -12.64 -9.08 14.69
N ALA A 71 -11.54 -9.73 15.03
CA ALA A 71 -11.45 -11.19 14.97
C ALA A 71 -10.75 -11.76 16.21
N ALA A 72 -10.94 -13.05 16.45
CA ALA A 72 -10.16 -13.76 17.45
C ALA A 72 -8.71 -13.90 16.95
N PRO A 73 -7.70 -13.54 17.77
CA PRO A 73 -6.30 -13.72 17.38
C PRO A 73 -5.94 -15.21 17.29
N ALA A 74 -4.94 -15.55 16.48
CA ALA A 74 -4.46 -16.93 16.42
C ALA A 74 -3.94 -17.43 17.78
N VAL A 75 -4.08 -18.73 18.00
CA VAL A 75 -3.70 -19.41 19.25
C VAL A 75 -2.22 -19.21 19.58
N ASP A 76 -1.37 -19.18 18.55
CA ASP A 76 0.08 -19.02 18.69
C ASP A 76 0.49 -17.62 19.14
N SER A 77 -0.33 -16.59 18.86
CA SER A 77 -0.04 -15.20 19.20
C SER A 77 -1.29 -14.45 19.64
N ALA A 78 -1.83 -14.85 20.79
CA ALA A 78 -3.04 -14.32 21.40
C ALA A 78 -3.00 -12.81 21.71
N ASN A 79 -1.81 -12.20 21.78
CA ASN A 79 -1.60 -10.79 22.17
C ASN A 79 -1.33 -9.87 20.96
N LYS A 80 -1.48 -10.36 19.73
CA LYS A 80 -1.11 -9.61 18.52
C LYS A 80 -2.30 -9.51 17.56
N GLY A 81 -2.53 -8.31 17.03
CA GLY A 81 -3.40 -8.09 15.88
C GLY A 81 -2.72 -8.45 14.55
N TYR A 82 -3.51 -8.39 13.47
CA TYR A 82 -3.10 -8.77 12.13
C TYR A 82 -3.20 -7.61 11.17
N ILE A 83 -2.28 -7.57 10.21
CA ILE A 83 -2.33 -6.65 9.08
C ILE A 83 -2.14 -7.51 7.84
N VAL A 84 -3.11 -7.45 6.92
CA VAL A 84 -3.14 -8.26 5.71
C VAL A 84 -3.14 -7.30 4.52
N PRO A 85 -1.97 -7.04 3.90
CA PRO A 85 -1.90 -6.28 2.68
C PRO A 85 -2.27 -7.16 1.48
N ASN A 86 -3.02 -6.58 0.55
CA ASN A 86 -3.40 -7.20 -0.71
C ASN A 86 -3.20 -6.18 -1.83
N VAL A 87 -2.48 -6.56 -2.88
CA VAL A 87 -2.24 -5.72 -4.06
C VAL A 87 -2.99 -6.29 -5.24
N GLU A 88 -3.84 -5.46 -5.83
CA GLU A 88 -4.62 -5.80 -7.02
C GLU A 88 -4.19 -4.95 -8.21
N LEU A 89 -3.96 -5.64 -9.33
CA LEU A 89 -3.61 -5.06 -10.62
C LEU A 89 -4.73 -5.38 -11.61
N PRO A 90 -5.84 -4.62 -11.59
CA PRO A 90 -6.93 -4.83 -12.54
C PRO A 90 -6.48 -4.57 -13.99
N SER A 91 -7.24 -5.10 -14.95
CA SER A 91 -7.04 -4.85 -16.39
C SER A 91 -7.14 -3.37 -16.79
N LEU A 92 -7.63 -2.52 -15.89
CA LEU A 92 -7.65 -1.07 -16.05
C LEU A 92 -6.24 -0.45 -16.06
N CYS A 93 -5.27 -1.03 -15.33
CA CYS A 93 -3.95 -0.39 -15.17
C CYS A 93 -3.09 -0.46 -16.43
N ALA A 94 -3.21 -1.56 -17.17
CA ALA A 94 -2.52 -1.81 -18.42
C ALA A 94 -3.16 -3.01 -19.13
N GLU A 95 -3.18 -2.99 -20.47
CA GLU A 95 -3.75 -4.06 -21.30
C GLU A 95 -3.10 -5.44 -21.07
N ARG A 96 -1.87 -5.47 -20.53
CA ARG A 96 -1.18 -6.73 -20.18
C ARG A 96 -1.81 -7.47 -19.00
N PHE A 97 -2.55 -6.76 -18.14
CA PHE A 97 -3.18 -7.37 -16.98
C PHE A 97 -4.51 -7.98 -17.40
N ARG A 98 -4.65 -9.28 -17.18
CA ARG A 98 -5.88 -10.02 -17.48
C ARG A 98 -6.81 -9.98 -16.27
N SER A 99 -8.11 -9.85 -16.53
CA SER A 99 -9.12 -10.07 -15.50
C SER A 99 -9.10 -11.54 -15.08
N GLY A 100 -8.95 -11.80 -13.78
CA GLY A 100 -8.79 -13.16 -13.26
C GLY A 100 -8.11 -13.17 -11.88
N PRO A 101 -7.60 -14.34 -11.43
CA PRO A 101 -6.81 -14.40 -10.22
C PRO A 101 -5.58 -13.47 -10.31
N PRO A 102 -5.06 -12.99 -9.17
CA PRO A 102 -3.92 -12.08 -9.16
C PRO A 102 -2.73 -12.72 -9.87
N GLY A 103 -2.17 -12.01 -10.85
CA GLY A 103 -0.97 -12.45 -11.56
C GLY A 103 0.26 -12.49 -10.65
N GLU A 104 1.34 -13.08 -11.13
CA GLU A 104 2.59 -13.24 -10.38
C GLU A 104 3.12 -11.89 -9.84
N GLU A 105 3.07 -10.82 -10.63
CA GLU A 105 3.50 -9.48 -10.21
C GLU A 105 2.67 -8.93 -9.04
N ALA A 106 1.34 -9.13 -9.05
CA ALA A 106 0.44 -8.69 -7.98
C ALA A 106 0.68 -9.50 -6.70
N GLN A 107 0.91 -10.81 -6.82
CA GLN A 107 1.24 -11.69 -5.70
C GLN A 107 2.60 -11.33 -5.09
N ALA A 108 3.62 -11.12 -5.93
CA ALA A 108 4.95 -10.69 -5.50
C ALA A 108 4.90 -9.32 -4.81
N ALA A 109 4.14 -8.37 -5.34
CA ALA A 109 3.95 -7.06 -4.71
C ALA A 109 3.23 -7.17 -3.35
N SER A 110 2.21 -8.03 -3.25
CA SER A 110 1.50 -8.27 -1.98
C SER A 110 2.43 -8.86 -0.92
N GLN A 111 3.22 -9.88 -1.29
CA GLN A 111 4.20 -10.50 -0.40
C GLN A 111 5.29 -9.50 0.01
N PHE A 112 5.82 -8.73 -0.94
CA PHE A 112 6.82 -7.70 -0.66
C PHE A 112 6.32 -6.69 0.37
N ILE A 113 5.07 -6.22 0.24
CA ILE A 113 4.48 -5.28 1.20
C ILE A 113 4.26 -5.94 2.56
N ALA A 114 3.83 -7.20 2.61
CA ALA A 114 3.73 -7.96 3.85
C ALA A 114 5.09 -8.04 4.56
N ASP A 115 6.16 -8.34 3.82
CA ASP A 115 7.51 -8.39 4.35
C ASP A 115 7.98 -7.01 4.84
N VAL A 116 7.66 -5.92 4.12
CA VAL A 116 7.97 -4.55 4.55
C VAL A 116 7.26 -4.21 5.86
N ILE A 117 5.99 -4.60 6.02
CA ILE A 117 5.24 -4.36 7.27
C ILE A 117 5.87 -5.14 8.42
N GLU A 118 6.21 -6.42 8.21
CA GLU A 118 6.80 -7.28 9.24
C GLU A 118 8.19 -6.78 9.67
N ASN A 119 9.06 -6.48 8.69
CA ASN A 119 10.44 -6.07 8.92
C ASN A 119 10.54 -4.65 9.49
N SER A 120 9.67 -3.74 9.02
CA SER A 120 9.70 -2.34 9.49
C SER A 120 9.20 -2.21 10.93
N GLN A 121 8.35 -3.13 11.41
CA GLN A 121 7.62 -3.00 12.68
C GLN A 121 6.97 -1.61 12.80
N MET A 122 6.37 -1.13 11.71
CA MET A 122 5.80 0.22 11.65
C MET A 122 4.64 0.43 12.62
N ILE A 123 3.88 -0.64 12.88
CA ILE A 123 2.78 -0.72 13.83
C ILE A 123 3.10 -1.85 14.81
N VAL A 124 2.89 -1.58 16.09
CA VAL A 124 3.02 -2.58 17.14
C VAL A 124 1.74 -3.40 17.17
N LYS A 125 1.86 -4.70 16.88
CA LYS A 125 0.71 -5.59 16.77
C LYS A 125 0.00 -5.76 18.11
N GLU A 126 0.72 -5.53 19.20
CA GLU A 126 0.19 -5.53 20.56
C GLU A 126 -0.78 -4.36 20.79
N ASP A 127 -0.58 -3.20 20.16
CA ASP A 127 -1.47 -2.04 20.25
C ASP A 127 -2.82 -2.30 19.53
N LEU A 128 -2.87 -3.31 18.66
CA LEU A 128 -4.07 -3.78 17.96
C LEU A 128 -4.84 -4.85 18.76
N CYS A 129 -4.29 -5.38 19.85
CA CYS A 129 -4.96 -6.35 20.70
C CYS A 129 -5.90 -5.63 21.69
N ILE A 130 -7.18 -6.01 21.71
CA ILE A 130 -8.17 -5.44 22.64
C ILE A 130 -8.27 -6.31 23.89
N ALA A 131 -8.40 -7.63 23.70
CA ALA A 131 -8.27 -8.61 24.77
C ALA A 131 -7.50 -9.83 24.31
N ASN A 132 -6.48 -10.17 25.09
CA ASN A 132 -5.61 -11.31 24.88
C ASN A 132 -6.43 -12.59 24.68
N GLY A 133 -6.26 -13.22 23.51
CA GLY A 133 -6.89 -14.49 23.15
C GLY A 133 -8.39 -14.44 22.86
N LYS A 134 -9.04 -13.28 22.97
CA LYS A 134 -10.47 -13.13 22.68
C LYS A 134 -10.72 -12.27 21.46
N LEU A 135 -10.07 -11.10 21.38
CA LEU A 135 -10.43 -10.08 20.41
C LEU A 135 -9.25 -9.19 20.04
N ALA A 136 -8.95 -9.12 18.76
CA ALA A 136 -7.90 -8.28 18.19
C ALA A 136 -8.39 -7.62 16.89
N TRP A 137 -7.78 -6.49 16.55
CA TRP A 137 -7.99 -5.85 15.27
C TRP A 137 -7.25 -6.58 14.15
N VAL A 138 -7.96 -6.77 13.05
CA VAL A 138 -7.43 -7.21 11.76
C VAL A 138 -7.59 -6.05 10.79
N LEU A 139 -6.48 -5.55 10.27
CA LEU A 139 -6.46 -4.48 9.27
C LEU A 139 -6.25 -5.11 7.90
N TYR A 140 -7.27 -5.04 7.05
CA TYR A 140 -7.15 -5.38 5.63
C TYR A 140 -6.72 -4.12 4.88
N CYS A 141 -5.59 -4.21 4.19
CA CYS A 141 -5.05 -3.11 3.40
C CYS A 141 -5.10 -3.48 1.93
N ASP A 142 -6.15 -3.05 1.25
CA ASP A 142 -6.34 -3.28 -0.17
C ASP A 142 -5.70 -2.15 -0.98
N ILE A 143 -4.75 -2.51 -1.84
CA ILE A 143 -3.98 -1.59 -2.66
C ILE A 143 -4.31 -1.89 -4.12
N ILE A 144 -4.98 -0.97 -4.77
CA ILE A 144 -5.43 -1.11 -6.15
C ILE A 144 -4.64 -0.14 -7.02
N CYS A 145 -3.91 -0.68 -7.98
CA CYS A 145 -3.33 0.15 -9.03
C CYS A 145 -4.44 0.59 -9.99
N LEU A 146 -4.44 1.84 -10.42
CA LEU A 146 -5.36 2.38 -11.43
C LEU A 146 -4.67 2.60 -12.76
N ASP A 147 -3.43 3.06 -12.72
CA ASP A 147 -2.61 3.36 -13.89
C ASP A 147 -1.18 2.88 -13.59
N TYR A 148 -0.62 2.05 -14.47
CA TYR A 148 0.70 1.47 -14.30
C TYR A 148 1.69 2.08 -15.30
N ASP A 149 2.65 2.86 -14.79
CA ASP A 149 3.76 3.45 -15.57
C ASP A 149 5.13 3.25 -14.88
N GLY A 150 5.26 2.17 -14.09
CA GLY A 150 6.47 1.80 -13.34
C GLY A 150 6.47 2.26 -11.87
N ASN A 151 7.47 1.82 -11.09
CA ASN A 151 7.59 2.09 -9.65
C ASN A 151 6.33 1.74 -8.82
N LEU A 152 5.64 0.65 -9.18
CA LEU A 152 4.46 0.17 -8.47
C LEU A 152 4.74 -0.05 -6.97
N LEU A 153 5.86 -0.71 -6.64
CA LEU A 153 6.20 -1.03 -5.25
C LEU A 153 6.36 0.22 -4.39
N ASP A 154 7.07 1.24 -4.90
CA ASP A 154 7.28 2.51 -4.19
C ASP A 154 5.94 3.23 -3.98
N ALA A 155 5.11 3.31 -5.02
CA ALA A 155 3.80 3.93 -4.97
C ALA A 155 2.87 3.20 -3.98
N SER A 156 2.90 1.87 -3.95
CA SER A 156 2.09 1.04 -3.04
C SER A 156 2.52 1.18 -1.58
N VAL A 157 3.82 1.17 -1.28
CA VAL A 157 4.31 1.40 0.10
C VAL A 157 3.95 2.80 0.58
N PHE A 158 4.06 3.80 -0.30
CA PHE A 158 3.70 5.17 0.03
C PHE A 158 2.19 5.34 0.25
N ALA A 159 1.36 4.71 -0.59
CA ALA A 159 -0.09 4.70 -0.45
C ALA A 159 -0.54 4.01 0.84
N LEU A 160 0.07 2.86 1.16
CA LEU A 160 -0.17 2.14 2.41
C LEU A 160 0.14 3.02 3.63
N LEU A 161 1.30 3.65 3.66
CA LEU A 161 1.72 4.49 4.78
C LEU A 161 0.80 5.70 4.96
N ALA A 162 0.41 6.34 3.86
CA ALA A 162 -0.54 7.45 3.87
C ALA A 162 -1.94 7.00 4.34
N ALA A 163 -2.40 5.84 3.90
CA ALA A 163 -3.70 5.30 4.29
C ALA A 163 -3.71 4.92 5.78
N LEU A 164 -2.67 4.23 6.27
CA LEU A 164 -2.53 3.86 7.69
C LEU A 164 -2.48 5.08 8.61
N LYS A 165 -1.82 6.18 8.19
CA LYS A 165 -1.84 7.45 8.96
C LYS A 165 -3.24 8.06 9.09
N ASN A 166 -4.13 7.75 8.15
CA ASN A 166 -5.49 8.25 8.12
C ASN A 166 -6.49 7.28 8.77
N VAL A 167 -6.05 6.11 9.26
CA VAL A 167 -6.92 5.14 9.92
C VAL A 167 -7.35 5.66 11.28
N HIS A 168 -8.66 5.65 11.51
CA HIS A 168 -9.27 6.01 12.79
C HIS A 168 -10.16 4.87 13.28
N LEU A 169 -9.67 4.12 14.27
CA LEU A 169 -10.36 2.96 14.82
C LEU A 169 -11.31 3.38 15.95
N PRO A 170 -12.54 2.84 16.00
CA PRO A 170 -13.43 3.08 17.13
C PRO A 170 -12.88 2.42 18.41
N LEU A 171 -13.16 3.00 19.56
CA LEU A 171 -12.83 2.38 20.84
C LEU A 171 -13.73 1.16 21.05
N VAL A 172 -13.13 0.01 21.34
CA VAL A 172 -13.85 -1.23 21.66
C VAL A 172 -13.58 -1.58 23.10
N THR A 173 -14.64 -1.73 23.88
CA THR A 173 -14.59 -2.17 25.27
C THR A 173 -15.29 -3.51 25.38
N ILE A 174 -14.65 -4.45 26.06
CA ILE A 174 -15.26 -5.76 26.33
C ILE A 174 -15.92 -5.68 27.69
N ASN A 175 -17.21 -5.96 27.72
CA ASN A 175 -17.94 -6.02 28.97
C ASN A 175 -17.69 -7.39 29.63
N GLU A 176 -17.00 -7.42 30.76
CA GLU A 176 -16.54 -8.66 31.40
C GLU A 176 -17.68 -9.57 31.88
N GLU A 177 -18.88 -9.00 32.10
CA GLU A 177 -20.06 -9.74 32.58
C GLU A 177 -20.85 -10.44 31.45
N THR A 178 -20.88 -9.86 30.24
CA THR A 178 -21.65 -10.42 29.11
C THR A 178 -20.77 -11.06 28.04
N GLY A 179 -19.46 -10.81 28.07
CA GLY A 179 -18.52 -11.25 27.04
C GLY A 179 -18.74 -10.58 25.67
N LEU A 180 -19.64 -9.59 25.59
CA LEU A 180 -19.96 -8.87 24.37
C LEU A 180 -19.01 -7.67 24.20
N SER A 181 -18.53 -7.49 22.97
CA SER A 181 -17.76 -6.31 22.57
C SER A 181 -18.70 -5.16 22.26
N GLU A 182 -18.65 -4.09 23.06
CA GLU A 182 -19.33 -2.84 22.75
C GLU A 182 -18.38 -1.94 21.95
N VAL A 183 -18.79 -1.59 20.74
CA VAL A 183 -18.03 -0.69 19.85
C VAL A 183 -18.57 0.72 20.03
N ASN A 184 -17.75 1.61 20.62
CA ASN A 184 -18.12 3.00 20.75
C ASN A 184 -17.75 3.77 19.48
N LEU A 185 -18.73 3.94 18.58
CA LEU A 185 -18.54 4.61 17.29
C LEU A 185 -18.23 6.11 17.40
N LYS A 186 -18.49 6.74 18.56
CA LYS A 186 -18.29 8.18 18.77
C LYS A 186 -16.84 8.54 19.10
N GLN A 187 -16.11 7.63 19.74
CA GLN A 187 -14.70 7.83 20.06
C GLN A 187 -13.86 7.04 19.07
N LYS A 188 -13.13 7.77 18.21
CA LYS A 188 -12.20 7.17 17.26
C LYS A 188 -10.79 7.62 17.58
N ASN A 189 -9.90 6.65 17.77
CA ASN A 189 -8.49 6.90 18.04
C ASN A 189 -7.70 6.70 16.74
N PRO A 190 -6.78 7.63 16.40
CA PRO A 190 -5.89 7.44 15.27
C PRO A 190 -4.92 6.30 15.56
N LEU A 191 -4.54 5.56 14.52
CA LEU A 191 -3.54 4.50 14.64
C LEU A 191 -2.15 5.09 14.90
N ILE A 192 -1.46 4.60 15.92
CA ILE A 192 -0.11 5.04 16.26
C ILE A 192 0.90 4.32 15.37
N ILE A 193 1.56 5.07 14.49
CA ILE A 193 2.62 4.55 13.63
C ILE A 193 3.97 5.02 14.20
N ARG A 194 4.81 4.06 14.59
CA ARG A 194 6.12 4.36 15.23
C ARG A 194 7.22 4.64 14.21
N LYS A 195 7.18 3.96 13.08
CA LYS A 195 8.21 4.06 12.03
C LYS A 195 7.57 4.33 10.67
N HIS A 196 8.30 5.02 9.81
CA HIS A 196 7.84 5.39 8.48
C HIS A 196 8.78 4.81 7.42
N PRO A 197 8.62 3.52 7.05
CA PRO A 197 9.42 2.94 5.98
C PRO A 197 9.12 3.62 4.65
N VAL A 198 10.15 3.84 3.85
CA VAL A 198 10.05 4.37 2.49
C VAL A 198 10.72 3.37 1.56
N ALA A 199 10.04 2.99 0.48
CA ALA A 199 10.60 2.15 -0.56
C ALA A 199 11.12 3.02 -1.71
N THR A 200 12.29 2.65 -2.24
CA THR A 200 12.89 3.29 -3.41
C THR A 200 13.41 2.21 -4.34
N SER A 201 12.85 2.15 -5.55
CA SER A 201 13.22 1.20 -6.58
C SER A 201 14.26 1.79 -7.53
N PHE A 202 15.31 1.02 -7.81
CA PHE A 202 16.37 1.39 -8.75
C PHE A 202 16.38 0.41 -9.92
N ALA A 203 16.47 0.95 -11.14
CA ALA A 203 16.71 0.13 -12.33
C ALA A 203 18.22 0.13 -12.60
N VAL A 204 18.81 -1.07 -12.65
CA VAL A 204 20.21 -1.27 -13.02
C VAL A 204 20.25 -1.78 -14.45
N PHE A 205 21.12 -1.19 -15.27
CA PHE A 205 21.37 -1.64 -16.62
C PHE A 205 22.79 -2.20 -16.68
N ASP A 206 22.93 -3.46 -17.09
CA ASP A 206 24.23 -4.02 -17.44
C ASP A 206 24.76 -3.36 -18.73
N GLU A 207 26.08 -3.24 -18.85
CA GLU A 207 26.75 -2.66 -20.03
C GLU A 207 26.33 -3.35 -21.34
#